data_AF-A0A8B7URU9-F1
#
_entry.id   AF-A0A8B7URU9-F1
#
_cell.length_a   1.000
_cell.length_b   1.000
_cell.length_c   1.000
_cell.angle_alpha   90.00
_cell.angle_beta   90.00
_cell.angle_gamma   90.00
#
_symmetry.space_group_name_H-M   'P 1'
#
loop_
_entity.id
_entity.type
_entity.pdbx_description
1 polymer ?
#
loop_
_entity_poly.entity_id
_entity_poly.type
_entity_poly.pdbx_seq_one_letter_code
_entity_poly.pdbx_strand_id
1 'polypeptide(L)'
;MKVQCVSLWLLGMTLILCSVCSRGLRKCLISMDMRHLEKSFQEMKRALQNKDTFQNVTILSTLETLQSTKPTDVCCMTNNLLAFYVDRVFKDHQELDPQILRKVSSIANSFLYIQKTLQECQVQSRCHCSQEATNATRIIHDNYNQLEIRSAAIKSLGELDIFLAWIDKNHQKTSGA
;
A
#
# COMPACT_ATOMS: atom_id res chain seq x y z
N MET A 1 -39.81 39.58 15.09
CA MET A 1 -39.36 38.72 13.96
C MET A 1 -37.85 38.80 13.66
N LYS A 2 -36.96 39.04 14.65
CA LYS A 2 -35.48 39.06 14.43
C LYS A 2 -34.74 37.86 15.04
N VAL A 3 -35.33 37.19 16.04
CA VAL A 3 -34.69 36.10 16.80
C VAL A 3 -34.66 34.77 16.02
N GLN A 4 -35.69 34.49 15.21
CA GLN A 4 -35.73 33.29 14.37
C GLN A 4 -34.68 33.30 13.25
N CYS A 5 -34.28 34.47 12.75
CA CYS A 5 -33.29 34.57 11.68
C CYS A 5 -31.89 34.21 12.19
N VAL A 6 -31.50 34.68 13.38
CA VAL A 6 -30.19 34.36 13.99
C VAL A 6 -30.05 32.86 14.28
N SER A 7 -31.13 32.21 14.73
CA SER A 7 -31.15 30.76 14.98
C SER A 7 -30.98 29.94 13.70
N LEU A 8 -31.62 30.34 12.59
CA LEU A 8 -31.46 29.67 11.29
C LEU A 8 -30.05 29.81 10.72
N TRP A 9 -29.44 30.99 10.89
CA TRP A 9 -28.07 31.24 10.44
C TRP A 9 -27.05 30.43 11.24
N LEU A 10 -27.23 30.30 12.56
CA LEU A 10 -26.37 29.47 13.41
C LEU A 10 -26.51 27.97 13.07
N LEU A 11 -27.73 27.51 12.76
CA LEU A 11 -27.98 26.14 12.29
C LEU A 11 -27.39 25.87 10.90
N GLY A 12 -27.46 26.84 9.99
CA GLY A 12 -26.82 26.77 8.68
C GLY A 12 -25.30 26.69 8.77
N MET A 13 -24.68 27.52 9.62
CA MET A 13 -23.23 27.51 9.81
C MET A 13 -22.73 26.23 10.49
N THR A 14 -23.47 25.68 11.46
CA THR A 14 -23.15 24.39 12.09
C THR A 14 -23.28 23.22 11.12
N LEU A 15 -24.32 23.20 10.27
CA LEU A 15 -24.46 22.19 9.20
C LEU A 15 -23.34 22.27 8.16
N ILE A 16 -22.94 23.48 7.76
CA ILE A 16 -21.82 23.69 6.82
C ILE A 16 -20.50 23.24 7.45
N LEU A 17 -20.21 23.61 8.71
CA LEU A 17 -19.02 23.18 9.44
C LEU A 17 -18.98 21.65 9.63
N CYS A 18 -20.11 21.01 9.93
CA CYS A 18 -20.20 19.54 10.01
C CYS A 18 -20.01 18.85 8.65
N SER A 19 -20.49 19.45 7.55
CA SER A 19 -20.29 18.92 6.20
C SER A 19 -18.84 19.02 5.72
N VAL A 20 -18.11 20.06 6.15
CA VAL A 20 -16.70 20.27 5.82
C VAL A 20 -15.81 19.33 6.66
N CYS A 21 -16.13 19.14 7.95
CA CYS A 21 -15.45 18.14 8.80
C CYS A 21 -15.64 16.71 8.26
N SER A 22 -16.83 16.34 7.79
CA SER A 22 -17.09 14.99 7.25
C SER A 22 -16.41 14.73 5.91
N ARG A 23 -16.22 15.76 5.05
CA ARG A 23 -15.47 15.64 3.79
C ARG A 23 -13.95 15.55 3.99
N GLY A 24 -13.42 16.16 5.06
CA GLY A 24 -12.01 16.04 5.44
C GLY A 24 -11.63 14.70 6.10
N LEU A 25 -12.62 13.88 6.47
CA LEU A 25 -12.43 12.65 7.27
C LEU A 25 -12.72 11.33 6.55
N ARG A 26 -13.08 11.34 5.24
CA ARG A 26 -13.06 10.08 4.47
C ARG A 26 -11.63 9.66 4.21
N LYS A 27 -11.08 8.89 5.16
CA LYS A 27 -9.87 8.09 4.97
C LYS A 27 -10.01 7.31 3.65
N CYS A 28 -8.93 7.23 2.88
CA CYS A 28 -8.93 6.44 1.65
C CYS A 28 -9.11 4.96 2.03
N LEU A 29 -10.31 4.42 1.79
CA LEU A 29 -10.60 3.02 2.05
C LEU A 29 -10.19 2.22 0.83
N ILE A 30 -9.20 1.35 1.03
CA ILE A 30 -8.77 0.42 0.01
C ILE A 30 -9.56 -0.87 0.20
N SER A 31 -10.26 -1.31 -0.84
CA SER A 31 -10.76 -2.67 -0.90
C SER A 31 -9.78 -3.51 -1.70
N MET A 32 -9.15 -4.47 -1.02
CA MET A 32 -8.18 -5.39 -1.60
C MET A 32 -8.66 -6.81 -1.33
N ASP A 33 -8.75 -7.65 -2.35
CA ASP A 33 -9.06 -9.07 -2.18
C ASP A 33 -7.80 -9.81 -1.67
N MET A 34 -7.56 -9.67 -0.37
CA MET A 34 -6.41 -10.26 0.31
C MET A 34 -6.36 -11.78 0.13
N ARG A 35 -7.52 -12.45 0.13
CA ARG A 35 -7.59 -13.91 -0.06
C ARG A 35 -7.10 -14.31 -1.44
N HIS A 36 -7.50 -13.56 -2.49
CA HIS A 36 -7.03 -13.81 -3.85
C HIS A 36 -5.52 -13.58 -4.00
N LEU A 37 -5.00 -12.50 -3.40
CA LEU A 37 -3.57 -12.17 -3.43
C LEU A 37 -2.72 -13.22 -2.69
N GLU A 38 -3.10 -13.57 -1.47
CA GLU A 38 -2.43 -14.59 -0.68
C GLU A 38 -2.43 -15.93 -1.39
N LYS A 39 -3.59 -16.37 -1.89
CA LYS A 39 -3.68 -17.63 -2.64
C LYS A 39 -2.78 -17.63 -3.87
N SER A 40 -2.84 -16.56 -4.67
CA SER A 40 -1.99 -16.41 -5.87
C SER A 40 -0.50 -16.44 -5.51
N PHE A 41 -0.12 -15.81 -4.40
CA PHE A 41 1.27 -15.79 -3.95
C PHE A 41 1.73 -17.15 -3.41
N GLN A 42 0.93 -17.84 -2.58
CA GLN A 42 1.30 -19.14 -2.02
C GLN A 42 1.62 -20.17 -3.11
N GLU A 43 0.91 -20.14 -4.24
CA GLU A 43 1.13 -21.04 -5.38
C GLU A 43 2.51 -20.84 -6.06
N MET A 44 3.12 -19.66 -5.94
CA MET A 44 4.43 -19.35 -6.55
C MET A 44 5.55 -19.06 -5.54
N LYS A 45 5.23 -18.91 -4.25
CA LYS A 45 6.15 -18.52 -3.17
C LYS A 45 7.42 -19.37 -3.14
N ARG A 46 7.28 -20.69 -3.08
CA ARG A 46 8.44 -21.60 -3.01
C ARG A 46 9.34 -21.47 -4.24
N ALA A 47 8.76 -21.33 -5.43
CA ALA A 47 9.52 -21.21 -6.66
C ALA A 47 10.31 -19.90 -6.73
N LEU A 48 9.74 -18.80 -6.24
CA LEU A 48 10.43 -17.50 -6.15
C LEU A 48 11.52 -17.51 -5.09
N GLN A 49 11.23 -18.02 -3.88
CA GLN A 49 12.19 -18.06 -2.77
C GLN A 49 13.37 -19.00 -3.04
N ASN A 50 13.17 -20.09 -3.79
CA ASN A 50 14.27 -20.95 -4.24
C ASN A 50 15.20 -20.27 -5.26
N LYS A 51 14.73 -19.21 -5.94
CA LYS A 51 15.53 -18.40 -6.87
C LYS A 51 16.22 -17.21 -6.19
N ASP A 52 15.96 -16.97 -4.90
CA ASP A 52 16.60 -15.88 -4.15
C ASP A 52 18.05 -16.26 -3.78
N THR A 53 19.01 -15.49 -4.32
CA THR A 53 20.44 -15.65 -4.07
C THR A 53 20.94 -14.85 -2.86
N PHE A 54 20.11 -13.97 -2.27
CA PHE A 54 20.50 -13.03 -1.21
C PHE A 54 19.68 -13.24 0.08
N GLN A 55 19.80 -14.43 0.68
CA GLN A 55 19.05 -14.84 1.88
C GLN A 55 19.33 -13.97 3.13
N ASN A 56 20.49 -13.32 3.21
CA ASN A 56 20.89 -12.51 4.36
C ASN A 56 20.40 -11.05 4.31
N VAL A 57 19.74 -10.68 3.22
CA VAL A 57 19.18 -9.35 3.02
C VAL A 57 17.66 -9.46 3.11
N THR A 58 16.98 -8.45 3.63
CA THR A 58 15.52 -8.32 3.52
C THR A 58 15.22 -6.94 2.96
N ILE A 59 14.70 -6.88 1.73
CA ILE A 59 14.43 -5.61 1.05
C ILE A 59 13.35 -4.83 1.82
N LEU A 60 12.31 -5.52 2.28
CA LEU A 60 11.18 -4.97 3.03
C LEU A 60 11.40 -4.92 4.56
N SER A 61 12.65 -4.98 5.03
CA SER A 61 13.00 -4.99 6.47
C SER A 61 12.37 -3.86 7.30
N THR A 62 12.10 -2.70 6.69
CA THR A 62 11.42 -1.60 7.39
C THR A 62 9.98 -1.93 7.77
N LEU A 63 9.28 -2.76 6.99
CA LEU A 63 7.91 -3.18 7.31
C LEU A 63 7.83 -4.13 8.50
N GLU A 64 8.87 -4.94 8.72
CA GLU A 64 8.98 -5.83 9.86
C GLU A 64 9.37 -5.09 11.14
N THR A 65 10.26 -4.10 11.01
CA THR A 65 10.81 -3.34 12.16
C THR A 65 9.90 -2.20 12.63
N LEU A 66 9.00 -1.70 11.78
CA LEU A 66 8.00 -0.70 12.15
C LEU A 66 7.00 -1.28 13.16
N GLN A 67 7.26 -1.03 14.45
CA GLN A 67 6.43 -1.49 15.58
C GLN A 67 4.93 -1.21 15.34
N SER A 68 4.63 0.03 14.91
CA SER A 68 3.32 0.40 14.38
C SER A 68 3.45 1.50 13.34
N THR A 69 2.85 1.31 12.17
CA THR A 69 2.63 2.42 11.23
C THR A 69 1.52 3.32 11.77
N LYS A 70 1.77 4.63 11.77
CA LYS A 70 0.74 5.62 12.17
C LYS A 70 -0.45 5.52 11.20
N PRO A 71 -1.72 5.57 11.67
CA PRO A 71 -2.87 5.49 10.79
C PRO A 71 -2.88 6.52 9.65
N THR A 72 -2.27 7.69 9.88
CA THR A 72 -2.11 8.75 8.87
C THR A 72 -1.17 8.37 7.74
N ASP A 73 -0.20 7.49 8.01
CA ASP A 73 0.84 7.09 7.06
C ASP A 73 0.46 5.84 6.25
N VAL A 74 -0.51 5.04 6.72
CA VAL A 74 -0.91 3.78 6.08
C VAL A 74 -1.28 3.97 4.62
N CYS A 75 -2.08 5.00 4.28
CA CYS A 75 -2.47 5.24 2.89
C CYS A 75 -1.24 5.54 2.01
N CYS A 76 -0.40 6.48 2.43
CA CYS A 76 0.76 6.88 1.66
C CYS A 76 1.75 5.72 1.49
N MET A 77 2.08 5.00 2.57
CA MET A 77 2.99 3.86 2.50
C MET A 77 2.43 2.76 1.59
N THR A 78 1.12 2.48 1.66
CA THR A 78 0.47 1.51 0.76
C THR A 78 0.65 1.94 -0.70
N ASN A 79 0.39 3.21 -1.02
CA ASN A 79 0.54 3.74 -2.37
C ASN A 79 1.99 3.67 -2.87
N ASN A 80 2.95 4.05 -2.03
CA ASN A 80 4.37 4.00 -2.36
C ASN A 80 4.86 2.56 -2.61
N LEU A 81 4.42 1.61 -1.80
CA LEU A 81 4.80 0.20 -1.95
C LEU A 81 4.16 -0.42 -3.19
N LEU A 82 2.89 -0.11 -3.48
CA LEU A 82 2.26 -0.53 -4.72
C LEU A 82 2.99 0.05 -5.94
N ALA A 83 3.39 1.32 -5.90
CA ALA A 83 4.19 1.94 -6.95
C ALA A 83 5.56 1.28 -7.07
N PHE A 84 6.25 0.98 -5.97
CA PHE A 84 7.50 0.22 -5.99
C PHE A 84 7.35 -1.13 -6.71
N TYR A 85 6.28 -1.88 -6.42
CA TYR A 85 6.02 -3.15 -7.09
C TYR A 85 5.68 -2.99 -8.57
N VAL A 86 4.75 -2.09 -8.91
CA VAL A 86 4.27 -1.86 -10.28
C VAL A 86 5.33 -1.25 -11.18
N ASP A 87 6.06 -0.26 -10.67
CA ASP A 87 7.00 0.52 -11.47
C ASP A 87 8.41 -0.04 -11.51
N ARG A 88 8.75 -0.97 -10.60
CA ARG A 88 10.07 -1.59 -10.55
C ARG A 88 9.98 -3.11 -10.57
N VAL A 89 9.49 -3.71 -9.48
CA VAL A 89 9.59 -5.16 -9.27
C VAL A 89 8.98 -5.97 -10.43
N PHE A 90 7.77 -5.66 -10.86
CA PHE A 90 7.12 -6.40 -11.96
C PHE A 90 7.76 -6.11 -13.33
N LYS A 91 8.36 -4.93 -13.53
CA LYS A 91 9.04 -4.57 -14.79
C LYS A 91 10.42 -5.24 -14.90
N ASP A 92 11.12 -5.30 -13.77
CA ASP A 92 12.48 -5.83 -13.68
C ASP A 92 12.51 -7.38 -13.62
N HIS A 93 11.39 -7.99 -13.22
CA HIS A 93 11.27 -9.44 -13.16
C HIS A 93 11.14 -10.07 -14.56
N GLN A 94 11.93 -11.12 -14.80
CA GLN A 94 11.80 -11.99 -15.96
C GLN A 94 11.48 -13.41 -15.48
N GLU A 95 10.33 -13.95 -15.91
CA GLU A 95 9.94 -15.32 -15.62
C GLU A 95 9.84 -16.14 -16.91
N LEU A 96 10.47 -17.30 -16.90
CA LEU A 96 10.46 -18.24 -18.01
C LEU A 96 9.36 -19.30 -17.84
N ASP A 97 8.96 -19.59 -16.60
CA ASP A 97 7.86 -20.51 -16.30
C ASP A 97 6.49 -19.83 -16.56
N PRO A 98 5.71 -20.29 -17.56
CA PRO A 98 4.42 -19.69 -17.87
C PRO A 98 3.40 -19.79 -16.73
N GLN A 99 3.51 -20.79 -15.85
CA GLN A 99 2.60 -20.94 -14.71
C GLN A 99 2.88 -19.86 -13.66
N ILE A 100 4.15 -19.62 -13.33
CA ILE A 100 4.56 -18.57 -12.40
C ILE A 100 4.24 -17.20 -13.00
N LEU A 101 4.55 -16.97 -14.27
CA LEU A 101 4.30 -15.70 -14.95
C LEU A 101 2.80 -15.32 -14.93
N ARG A 102 1.90 -16.30 -15.09
CA ARG A 102 0.45 -16.07 -14.98
C ARG A 102 0.05 -15.60 -13.57
N LYS A 103 0.66 -16.15 -12.52
CA LYS A 103 0.38 -15.77 -11.13
C LYS A 103 0.94 -14.40 -10.80
N VAL A 104 2.17 -14.11 -11.23
CA VAL A 104 2.76 -12.76 -11.13
C VAL A 104 1.87 -11.75 -11.85
N SER A 105 1.40 -12.06 -13.06
CA SER A 105 0.49 -11.18 -13.81
C SER A 105 -0.84 -10.95 -13.10
N SER A 106 -1.42 -11.98 -12.47
CA SER A 106 -2.65 -11.87 -11.67
C SER A 106 -2.48 -10.88 -10.51
N ILE A 107 -1.36 -10.97 -9.79
CA ILE A 107 -1.03 -10.08 -8.68
C ILE A 107 -0.74 -8.66 -9.18
N ALA A 108 0.04 -8.51 -10.25
CA ALA A 108 0.37 -7.22 -10.84
C ALA A 108 -0.89 -6.44 -11.28
N ASN A 109 -1.87 -7.14 -11.87
CA ASN A 109 -3.15 -6.53 -12.23
C ASN A 109 -3.95 -6.09 -11.00
N SER A 110 -3.94 -6.89 -9.94
CA SER A 110 -4.59 -6.53 -8.67
C SER A 110 -3.94 -5.28 -8.07
N PHE A 111 -2.60 -5.23 -8.04
CA PHE A 111 -1.84 -4.09 -7.54
C PHE A 111 -2.09 -2.83 -8.36
N LEU A 112 -2.11 -2.94 -9.69
CA LEU A 112 -2.42 -1.82 -10.58
C LEU A 112 -3.82 -1.25 -10.34
N TYR A 113 -4.83 -2.12 -10.14
CA TYR A 113 -6.19 -1.69 -9.83
C TYR A 113 -6.25 -0.89 -8.51
N ILE A 114 -5.57 -1.40 -7.49
CA ILE A 114 -5.51 -0.74 -6.17
C ILE A 114 -4.75 0.58 -6.25
N GLN A 115 -3.60 0.60 -6.95
CA GLN A 115 -2.79 1.80 -7.13
C GLN A 115 -3.59 2.92 -7.81
N LYS A 116 -4.37 2.60 -8.85
CA LYS A 116 -5.26 3.58 -9.50
C LYS A 116 -6.27 4.17 -8.53
N THR A 117 -6.88 3.32 -7.69
CA THR A 117 -7.83 3.76 -6.65
C THR A 117 -7.17 4.69 -5.63
N LEU A 118 -5.93 4.40 -5.23
CA LEU A 118 -5.16 5.23 -4.30
C LEU A 118 -4.66 6.55 -4.90
N GLN A 119 -4.30 6.56 -6.17
CA GLN A 119 -3.87 7.78 -6.87
C GLN A 119 -4.97 8.85 -6.83
N GLU A 120 -6.24 8.46 -6.96
CA GLU A 120 -7.37 9.39 -6.80
C GLU A 120 -7.40 10.02 -5.40
N CYS A 121 -7.08 9.25 -4.36
CA CYS A 121 -6.97 9.76 -2.99
C CYS A 121 -5.75 10.70 -2.80
N GLN A 122 -4.63 10.39 -3.47
CA GLN A 122 -3.42 11.23 -3.41
C GLN A 122 -3.66 12.59 -4.09
N VAL A 123 -4.30 12.63 -5.27
CA VAL A 123 -4.67 13.87 -5.97
C VAL A 123 -5.57 14.75 -5.10
N GLN A 124 -6.43 14.14 -4.29
CA GLN A 124 -7.29 14.84 -3.33
C GLN A 124 -6.57 15.23 -2.03
N SER A 125 -5.25 15.05 -1.95
CA SER A 125 -4.40 15.29 -0.76
C SER A 125 -4.88 14.55 0.50
N ARG A 126 -5.52 13.38 0.32
CA ARG A 126 -6.06 12.58 1.43
C ARG A 126 -5.07 11.58 2.00
N CYS A 127 -3.87 11.50 1.43
CA CYS A 127 -2.82 10.58 1.85
C CYS A 127 -1.52 11.35 2.09
N HIS A 128 -1.33 11.79 3.33
CA HIS A 128 -0.11 12.44 3.79
C HIS A 128 0.94 11.39 4.18
N CYS A 129 2.22 11.73 4.02
CA CYS A 129 3.35 10.88 4.42
C CYS A 129 4.16 11.62 5.47
N SER A 130 4.28 11.07 6.68
CA SER A 130 5.28 11.56 7.62
C SER A 130 6.70 11.35 7.09
N GLN A 131 7.67 12.05 7.69
CA GLN A 131 9.07 11.84 7.38
C GLN A 131 9.53 10.39 7.68
N GLU A 132 8.97 9.78 8.72
CA GLU A 132 9.24 8.39 9.10
C GLU A 132 8.78 7.41 8.01
N ALA A 133 7.54 7.56 7.53
CA ALA A 133 7.00 6.77 6.42
C ALA A 133 7.77 6.96 5.11
N THR A 134 8.16 8.21 4.84
CA THR A 134 8.98 8.57 3.66
C THR A 134 10.36 7.91 3.75
N ASN A 135 11.01 7.97 4.90
CA ASN A 135 12.30 7.35 5.13
C ASN A 135 12.22 5.82 5.04
N ALA A 136 11.17 5.21 5.61
CA ALA A 136 10.95 3.77 5.53
C ALA A 136 10.79 3.29 4.09
N THR A 137 10.04 4.04 3.27
CA THR A 137 9.92 3.79 1.83
C THR A 137 11.26 3.94 1.12
N ARG A 138 12.01 5.01 1.41
CA ARG A 138 13.33 5.25 0.80
C ARG A 138 14.31 4.10 1.08
N ILE A 139 14.36 3.61 2.32
CA ILE A 139 15.23 2.48 2.70
C ILE A 139 14.90 1.23 1.87
N ILE A 140 13.63 0.96 1.59
CA ILE A 140 13.24 -0.17 0.72
C ILE A 140 13.81 0.00 -0.70
N HIS A 141 13.70 1.20 -1.26
CA HIS A 141 14.30 1.50 -2.57
C HIS A 141 15.83 1.38 -2.54
N ASP A 142 16.48 1.84 -1.48
CA ASP A 142 17.93 1.77 -1.30
C ASP A 142 18.40 0.31 -1.17
N ASN A 143 17.66 -0.52 -0.43
CA ASN A 143 17.93 -1.96 -0.31
C ASN A 143 17.79 -2.66 -1.67
N TYR A 144 16.74 -2.33 -2.44
CA TYR A 144 16.54 -2.85 -3.79
C TYR A 144 17.71 -2.48 -4.71
N ASN A 145 18.16 -1.23 -4.67
CA ASN A 145 19.24 -0.71 -5.52
C ASN A 145 20.63 -1.26 -5.20
N GLN A 146 20.81 -1.87 -4.02
CA GLN A 146 22.07 -2.52 -3.64
C GLN A 146 22.27 -3.89 -4.31
N LEU A 147 21.21 -4.47 -4.88
CA LEU A 147 21.25 -5.78 -5.52
C LEU A 147 21.24 -5.63 -7.04
N GLU A 148 21.67 -6.68 -7.74
CA GLU A 148 21.49 -6.77 -9.19
C GLU A 148 19.98 -6.76 -9.52
N ILE A 149 19.59 -6.03 -10.56
CA ILE A 149 18.20 -5.66 -10.87
C ILE A 149 17.26 -6.89 -10.88
N ARG A 150 17.63 -7.96 -11.58
CA ARG A 150 16.78 -9.16 -11.69
C ARG A 150 16.69 -9.90 -10.36
N SER A 151 17.82 -9.99 -9.64
CA SER A 151 17.90 -10.60 -8.32
C SER A 151 17.05 -9.82 -7.30
N ALA A 152 17.09 -8.49 -7.35
CA ALA A 152 16.29 -7.60 -6.52
C ALA A 152 14.78 -7.78 -6.78
N ALA A 153 14.39 -7.94 -8.05
CA ALA A 153 13.02 -8.20 -8.45
C ALA A 153 12.51 -9.55 -7.93
N ILE A 154 13.27 -10.64 -8.16
CA ILE A 154 12.94 -11.99 -7.65
C ILE A 154 12.80 -11.97 -6.12
N LYS A 155 13.74 -11.32 -5.44
CA LYS A 155 13.73 -11.19 -3.99
C LYS A 155 12.51 -10.42 -3.48
N SER A 156 12.21 -9.27 -4.07
CA SER A 156 11.05 -8.46 -3.70
C SER A 156 9.73 -9.20 -3.94
N LEU A 157 9.64 -10.03 -4.98
CA LEU A 157 8.51 -10.93 -5.20
C LEU A 157 8.46 -12.06 -4.17
N GLY A 158 9.61 -12.59 -3.75
CA GLY A 158 9.70 -13.61 -2.69
C GLY A 158 9.31 -13.10 -1.29
N GLU A 159 9.39 -11.79 -1.08
CA GLU A 159 9.02 -11.07 0.16
C GLU A 159 7.58 -10.53 0.13
N LEU A 160 6.74 -10.93 -0.84
CA LEU A 160 5.37 -10.41 -0.97
C LEU A 160 4.51 -10.68 0.27
N ASP A 161 4.77 -11.76 1.00
CA ASP A 161 4.10 -12.06 2.27
C ASP A 161 4.37 -11.01 3.34
N ILE A 162 5.57 -10.42 3.41
CA ILE A 162 5.87 -9.32 4.32
C ILE A 162 4.96 -8.13 4.01
N PHE A 163 4.84 -7.78 2.73
CA PHE A 163 3.97 -6.67 2.32
C PHE A 163 2.48 -6.98 2.57
N LEU A 164 2.00 -8.17 2.20
CA LEU A 164 0.61 -8.57 2.41
C LEU A 164 0.25 -8.62 3.90
N ALA A 165 1.12 -9.16 4.76
CA ALA A 165 0.93 -9.15 6.20
C ALA A 165 0.91 -7.72 6.78
N TRP A 166 1.74 -6.83 6.25
CA TRP A 166 1.71 -5.42 6.64
C TRP A 166 0.40 -4.74 6.23
N ILE A 167 -0.13 -5.01 5.03
CA ILE A 167 -1.44 -4.50 4.60
C ILE A 167 -2.54 -5.00 5.53
N ASP A 168 -2.57 -6.31 5.79
CA ASP A 168 -3.60 -6.93 6.63
C ASP A 168 -3.65 -6.32 8.04
N LYS A 169 -2.47 -6.15 8.67
CA LYS A 169 -2.31 -5.53 9.99
C LYS A 169 -2.83 -4.08 10.06
N ASN A 170 -2.68 -3.31 8.98
CA ASN A 170 -2.93 -1.87 8.97
C ASN A 170 -4.30 -1.47 8.38
N HIS A 171 -4.87 -2.28 7.47
CA HIS A 171 -6.18 -2.01 6.86
C HIS A 171 -7.35 -2.68 7.61
N GLN A 172 -7.16 -3.82 8.27
CA GLN A 172 -8.24 -4.41 9.10
C GLN A 172 -8.59 -3.56 10.34
N LYS A 173 -7.60 -2.86 10.91
CA LYS A 173 -7.80 -1.95 12.06
C LYS A 173 -8.63 -0.71 11.73
N THR A 174 -8.83 -0.37 10.45
CA THR A 174 -9.61 0.81 10.05
C THR A 174 -11.11 0.52 9.86
N SER A 175 -11.50 -0.76 9.80
CA SER A 175 -12.90 -1.21 9.63
C SER A 175 -13.65 -1.50 10.93
N GLY A 176 -13.00 -1.42 12.09
CA GLY A 176 -13.57 -1.77 13.39
C GLY A 176 -13.70 -0.62 14.40
N ALA A 177 -13.63 0.65 13.97
CA ALA A 177 -13.75 1.83 14.83
C ALA A 177 -14.82 2.80 14.31
#